data_AF-A0A5K7Z0D4-F1
#
_entry.id   AF-A0A5K7Z0D4-F1
#
_cell.length_a   1.000
_cell.length_b   1.000
_cell.length_c   1.000
_cell.angle_alpha   90.00
_cell.angle_beta   90.00
_cell.angle_gamma   90.00
#
_symmetry.space_group_name_H-M   'P 1'
#
loop_
_entity.id
_entity.type
_entity.pdbx_description
1 polymer ?
#
loop_
_entity_poly.entity_id
_entity_poly.type
_entity_poly.pdbx_seq_one_letter_code
_entity_poly.pdbx_strand_id
1 'polypeptide(L)' 'MTKESQVFKCTVCGTIVAVIAGGKGDLVCCDQKMVEVTPSDAKKLIHGMVRPGTP' A
#
# COMPACT_ATOMS: atom_id res chain seq x y z
N MET A 1 -14.02 5.08 -1.45
CA MET A 1 -14.54 3.69 -1.25
C MET A 1 -13.36 2.74 -1.35
N THR A 2 -13.02 2.09 -0.25
CA THR A 2 -11.95 1.10 -0.17
C THR A 2 -12.53 -0.30 -0.29
N LYS A 3 -11.87 -1.16 -1.07
CA LYS A 3 -12.18 -2.58 -1.25
C LYS A 3 -11.16 -3.43 -0.49
N GLU A 4 -11.57 -4.63 -0.09
CA GLU A 4 -10.67 -5.60 0.51
C GLU A 4 -9.50 -5.94 -0.43
N SER A 5 -8.32 -6.14 0.15
CA SER A 5 -7.05 -6.41 -0.56
C SER A 5 -6.50 -5.25 -1.40
N GLN A 6 -7.07 -4.04 -1.33
CA GLN A 6 -6.42 -2.85 -1.89
C GLN A 6 -5.21 -2.45 -1.05
N VAL A 7 -4.17 -1.97 -1.73
CA VAL A 7 -2.95 -1.47 -1.10
C VAL A 7 -2.85 0.03 -1.37
N PHE A 8 -2.57 0.82 -0.35
CA PHE A 8 -2.39 2.26 -0.46
C PHE A 8 -1.00 2.65 0.00
N LYS A 9 -0.40 3.63 -0.68
CA LYS A 9 0.90 4.21 -0.33
C LYS A 9 0.77 5.71 -0.14
N CYS A 10 1.33 6.21 0.95
CA CYS A 10 1.59 7.63 1.13
C CYS A 10 2.87 8.00 0.39
N THR A 11 2.82 9.03 -0.44
CA THR A 11 3.97 9.56 -1.19
C THR A 11 4.87 10.46 -0.34
N VAL A 12 4.39 10.93 0.81
CA VAL A 12 5.13 11.83 1.71
C VAL A 12 5.99 11.04 2.69
N CYS A 13 5.37 10.19 3.52
CA CYS A 13 6.06 9.43 4.55
C CYS A 13 6.46 8.01 4.12
N GLY A 14 5.99 7.54 2.96
CA GLY A 14 6.29 6.19 2.45
C GLY A 14 5.47 5.06 3.11
N THR A 15 4.52 5.38 3.99
CA THR A 15 3.68 4.38 4.66
C THR A 15 2.84 3.59 3.64
N ILE A 16 2.87 2.27 3.75
CA ILE A 16 2.07 1.35 2.93
C ILE A 16 1.07 0.64 3.84
N VAL A 17 -0.21 0.68 3.48
CA VAL A 17 -1.29 0.02 4.22
C VAL A 17 -2.08 -0.91 3.30
N ALA A 18 -2.43 -2.09 3.79
CA ALA A 18 -3.31 -3.02 3.11
C ALA A 18 -4.69 -2.99 3.77
N VAL A 19 -5.74 -2.87 2.96
CA VAL A 19 -7.12 -2.85 3.43
C VAL A 19 -7.57 -4.28 3.71
N ILE A 20 -7.76 -4.60 4.99
CA ILE A 20 -8.29 -5.90 5.43
C ILE A 20 -9.81 -5.97 5.26
N ALA A 21 -10.52 -4.89 5.59
CA ALA A 21 -11.97 -4.76 5.45
C ALA A 21 -12.31 -3.43 4.74
N GLY A 22 -13.15 -3.50 3.71
CA GLY A 22 -13.55 -2.32 2.92
C GLY A 22 -14.44 -1.35 3.68
N GLY A 23 -14.38 -0.07 3.32
CA GLY A 23 -15.17 1.00 3.95
C GLY A 23 -15.51 2.12 2.96
N LYS A 24 -16.48 2.97 3.35
CA LYS A 24 -16.86 4.14 2.53
C LYS A 24 -15.95 5.36 2.73
N GLY A 25 -15.09 5.33 3.74
CA GLY A 25 -14.15 6.41 4.04
C GLY A 25 -12.99 6.51 3.04
N ASP A 26 -12.35 7.67 3.01
CA ASP A 26 -11.11 7.91 2.30
C ASP A 26 -9.92 7.77 3.27
N LEU A 27 -8.84 7.14 2.83
CA LEU A 27 -7.60 7.02 3.61
C LEU A 27 -6.78 8.31 3.47
N VAL A 28 -6.49 8.97 4.60
CA VAL A 28 -5.69 10.19 4.65
C VAL A 28 -4.45 9.95 5.50
N CYS A 29 -3.28 10.30 4.98
CA CYS A 29 -2.00 10.21 5.68
C CYS A 29 -1.17 11.45 5.32
N CYS A 30 -0.58 12.12 6.32
CA CYS A 30 0.15 13.40 6.15
C CYS A 30 -0.70 14.49 5.46
N ASP A 31 -1.95 14.65 5.90
CA ASP A 31 -2.91 15.63 5.36
C ASP A 31 -3.26 15.48 3.87
N GLN A 32 -2.92 14.33 3.27
CA GLN A 32 -3.20 14.03 1.86
C GLN A 32 -3.93 12.69 1.72
N LYS A 33 -4.78 12.57 0.70
CA LYS A 33 -5.40 11.29 0.36
C LYS A 33 -4.33 10.32 -0.12
N MET A 34 -4.34 9.11 0.42
CA MET A 34 -3.40 8.06 0.02
C MET A 34 -3.65 7.61 -1.41
N VAL A 35 -2.58 7.20 -2.10
CA VAL A 35 -2.65 6.75 -3.49
C VAL A 35 -2.81 5.23 -3.52
N GLU A 36 -3.79 4.73 -4.26
CA GLU A 36 -3.95 3.29 -4.50
C GLU A 36 -2.79 2.77 -5.34
N VAL A 37 -2.15 1.70 -4.86
CA VAL A 37 -1.06 1.02 -5.56
C VAL A 37 -1.64 -0.16 -6.30
N THR A 38 -1.50 -0.16 -7.62
CA THR A 38 -1.93 -1.30 -8.44
C THR A 38 -1.11 -2.55 -8.08
N PRO A 39 -1.67 -3.77 -8.21
CA PRO A 39 -0.93 -5.01 -7.92
C PRO A 39 0.36 -5.13 -8.76
N SER A 40 0.41 -4.52 -9.94
CA SER A 40 1.59 -4.43 -10.81
C SER A 40 2.73 -3.65 -10.17
N ASP A 41 2.41 -2.56 -9.46
CA ASP A 41 3.40 -1.72 -8.77
C ASP A 41 3.73 -2.24 -7.38
N ALA A 42 2.78 -2.89 -6.71
CA ALA A 42 3.04 -3.63 -5.47
C ALA A 42 4.07 -4.76 -5.70
N LYS A 43 4.05 -5.43 -6.85
CA LYS A 43 5.03 -6.46 -7.25
C LYS A 43 6.47 -5.92 -7.36
N LYS A 44 6.63 -4.63 -7.65
CA LYS A 44 7.95 -3.97 -7.72
C LYS A 44 8.47 -3.61 -6.33
N LEU A 45 7.58 -3.33 -5.37
CA LEU A 45 7.95 -3.04 -3.98
C LEU A 45 8.46 -4.28 -3.25
N ILE A 46 7.91 -5.46 -3.54
CA ILE A 46 8.38 -6.74 -2.99
C ILE A 46 9.69 -7.25 -3.63
N HIS A 47 10.07 -6.76 -4.82
CA HIS A 47 11.33 -7.14 -5.48
C HIS A 47 12.59 -6.58 -4.78
N GLY A 48 12.42 -5.61 -3.86
CA GLY A 48 13.51 -5.09 -3.02
C GLY A 48 13.70 -5.84 -1.70
N MET A 49 12.78 -6.72 -1.32
CA MET A 49 12.97 -7.61 -0.18
C MET A 49 13.76 -8.84 -0.63
N VAL A 50 15.08 -8.71 -0.67
CA VAL A 50 15.96 -9.90 -0.60
C VAL A 50 15.47 -10.68 0.61
N ARG A 51 14.92 -11.89 0.40
CA ARG A 51 14.57 -12.79 1.52
C ARG A 51 15.84 -12.97 2.36
N PRO A 52 15.88 -12.47 3.61
CA PRO A 52 17.00 -12.76 4.48
C PRO A 52 17.05 -14.28 4.65
N GLY A 53 18.11 -14.91 4.16
CA GLY A 53 18.30 -16.37 4.25
C GLY A 53 18.14 -17.17 2.95
N THR A 54 18.25 -16.56 1.77
CA THR A 54 18.66 -17.35 0.58
C THR A 54 20.19 -17.51 0.65
N PRO A 55 20.75 -18.73 0.57
CA PRO A 55 22.21 -18.92 0.54
C PRO A 55 22.86 -18.28 -0.68
#